data_AF-A0A662F0D4-F1
#
_entry.id   AF-A0A662F0D4-F1
#
_cell.length_a   1.000
_cell.length_b   1.000
_cell.length_c   1.000
_cell.angle_alpha   90.00
_cell.angle_beta   90.00
_cell.angle_gamma   90.00
#
_symmetry.space_group_name_H-M   'P 1'
#
loop_
_entity.id
_entity.type
_entity.pdbx_description
1 polymer ?
#
loop_
_entity_poly.entity_id
_entity_poly.type
_entity_poly.pdbx_seq_one_letter_code
_entity_poly.pdbx_strand_id
1 'polypeptide(L)'
;MIAKPKMEALLACVAGIGLALSMPGFPFGPVVFVALVPLFFRLGGRRSFWQGYLAGAVFFGLDLRWGLTLTRFSPLAVPGMILLVAYLALYFGLFSWGTEFVRRRFGESWAFLAFGPLLFTGLEILRAHGPLGSCFSDLYLGLYRFPSLIQGASIVGPWGITAAIVFVNGA
;
A
#
# COMPACT_ATOMS: atom_id res chain seq x y z
N MET A 1 13.71 11.12 -19.49
CA MET A 1 12.52 11.05 -20.37
C MET A 1 11.27 11.36 -19.55
N ILE A 2 10.62 12.51 -19.76
CA ILE A 2 9.46 12.95 -18.95
C ILE A 2 8.27 12.03 -19.26
N ALA A 3 7.69 11.41 -18.24
CA ALA A 3 6.53 10.53 -18.40
C ALA A 3 5.31 11.33 -18.81
N LYS A 4 4.41 10.71 -19.57
CA LYS A 4 3.06 11.23 -19.70
C LYS A 4 2.27 10.86 -18.43
N PRO A 5 1.53 11.79 -17.81
CA PRO A 5 0.78 11.53 -16.57
C PRO A 5 -0.18 10.34 -16.62
N LYS A 6 -0.67 9.99 -17.82
CA LYS A 6 -1.51 8.81 -18.03
C LYS A 6 -0.80 7.50 -17.67
N MET A 7 0.51 7.39 -17.92
CA MET A 7 1.28 6.19 -17.59
C MET A 7 1.48 6.05 -16.08
N GLU A 8 1.79 7.15 -15.39
CA GLU A 8 1.95 7.16 -13.93
C GLU A 8 0.65 6.73 -13.24
N ALA A 9 -0.50 7.22 -13.72
CA ALA A 9 -1.81 6.81 -13.22
C ALA A 9 -2.10 5.33 -13.51
N LEU A 10 -1.79 4.84 -14.71
CA LEU A 10 -1.96 3.42 -15.05
C LEU A 10 -1.15 2.53 -14.12
N LEU A 11 0.13 2.85 -13.91
CA LEU A 11 1.02 2.10 -13.02
C LEU A 11 0.53 2.12 -11.57
N ALA A 12 0.01 3.25 -11.09
CA ALA A 12 -0.61 3.35 -9.77
C ALA A 12 -1.84 2.44 -9.65
N CYS A 13 -2.73 2.42 -10.65
CA CYS A 13 -3.89 1.54 -10.66
C CYS A 13 -3.48 0.07 -10.69
N VAL A 14 -2.50 -0.31 -11.52
CA VAL A 14 -2.00 -1.69 -11.59
C VAL A 14 -1.43 -2.12 -10.24
N ALA A 15 -0.66 -1.26 -9.58
CA ALA A 15 -0.14 -1.54 -8.24
C ALA A 15 -1.25 -1.72 -7.20
N GLY A 16 -2.23 -0.81 -7.18
CA GLY A 16 -3.37 -0.89 -6.26
C GLY A 16 -4.22 -2.13 -6.47
N ILE A 17 -4.47 -2.52 -7.73
CA ILE A 17 -5.17 -3.77 -8.06
C ILE A 17 -4.36 -4.98 -7.60
N GLY A 18 -3.05 -5.01 -7.89
CA GLY A 18 -2.17 -6.11 -7.48
C GLY A 18 -2.17 -6.32 -5.96
N LEU A 19 -2.13 -5.23 -5.19
CA LEU A 19 -2.25 -5.28 -3.74
C LEU A 19 -3.62 -5.78 -3.29
N ALA A 20 -4.71 -5.33 -3.92
CA ALA A 20 -6.04 -5.79 -3.56
C ALA A 20 -6.20 -7.31 -3.81
N LEU A 21 -5.60 -7.82 -4.88
CA LEU A 21 -5.62 -9.24 -5.23
C LEU A 21 -4.80 -10.12 -4.27
N SER A 22 -3.86 -9.56 -3.52
CA SER A 22 -3.15 -10.31 -2.48
C SER A 22 -3.90 -10.37 -1.15
N MET A 23 -4.92 -9.54 -0.94
CA MET A 23 -5.65 -9.46 0.33
C MET A 23 -6.70 -10.57 0.50
N PRO A 24 -7.18 -10.79 1.75
CA PRO A 24 -8.26 -11.74 2.04
C PRO A 24 -9.49 -11.54 1.13
N GLY A 25 -10.02 -12.66 0.63
CA GLY A 25 -11.08 -12.66 -0.39
C GLY A 25 -10.57 -13.00 -1.80
N PHE A 26 -9.26 -12.95 -2.02
CA PHE A 26 -8.60 -13.44 -3.22
C PHE A 26 -7.54 -14.51 -2.89
N PRO A 27 -7.20 -15.42 -3.83
CA PRO A 27 -6.24 -16.49 -3.56
C PRO A 27 -4.77 -16.09 -3.80
N PHE A 28 -4.47 -14.86 -4.23
CA PHE A 28 -3.18 -14.48 -4.82
C PHE A 28 -2.21 -13.80 -3.85
N GLY A 29 -2.10 -14.30 -2.61
CA GLY A 29 -1.24 -13.72 -1.56
C GLY A 29 0.19 -13.36 -2.00
N PRO A 30 0.94 -14.24 -2.70
CA PRO A 30 2.33 -13.96 -3.10
C PRO A 30 2.49 -12.79 -4.07
N VAL A 31 1.40 -12.31 -4.70
CA VAL A 31 1.43 -11.11 -5.56
C VAL A 31 1.87 -9.88 -4.76
N VAL A 32 1.71 -9.87 -3.43
CA VAL A 32 2.15 -8.77 -2.57
C VAL A 32 3.66 -8.44 -2.73
N PHE A 33 4.49 -9.42 -3.11
CA PHE A 33 5.93 -9.24 -3.31
C PHE A 33 6.30 -8.53 -4.62
N VAL A 34 5.37 -8.37 -5.56
CA VAL A 34 5.59 -7.69 -6.84
C VAL A 34 4.59 -6.57 -7.11
N ALA A 35 3.57 -6.42 -6.26
CA ALA A 35 2.47 -5.49 -6.47
C ALA A 35 2.88 -4.01 -6.42
N LEU A 36 3.95 -3.64 -5.71
CA LEU A 36 4.46 -2.26 -5.66
C LEU A 36 5.46 -1.96 -6.78
N VAL A 37 6.00 -2.97 -7.47
CA VAL A 37 6.97 -2.79 -8.57
C VAL A 37 6.47 -1.79 -9.63
N PRO A 38 5.22 -1.84 -10.13
CA PRO A 38 4.73 -0.86 -11.10
C PRO A 38 4.77 0.57 -10.57
N LEU A 39 4.48 0.77 -9.28
CA LEU A 39 4.51 2.09 -8.63
C LEU A 39 5.94 2.62 -8.53
N PHE A 40 6.91 1.77 -8.18
CA PHE A 40 8.33 2.14 -8.05
C PHE A 40 8.99 2.40 -9.40
N PHE A 41 8.61 1.64 -10.43
CA PHE A 41 9.16 1.76 -11.78
C PHE A 41 9.11 3.20 -12.31
N ARG A 42 8.10 3.97 -11.90
CA ARG A 42 7.99 5.36 -12.33
C ARG A 42 7.29 6.25 -11.33
N LEU A 43 8.03 6.71 -10.32
CA LEU A 43 7.55 7.76 -9.43
C LEU A 43 7.45 9.11 -10.18
N GLY A 44 6.28 9.73 -10.11
CA GLY A 44 5.89 10.94 -10.83
C GLY A 44 6.55 12.24 -10.34
N GLY A 45 7.69 12.13 -9.67
CA GLY A 45 8.43 13.29 -9.20
C GLY A 45 7.62 14.19 -8.28
N ARG A 46 7.26 15.40 -8.74
CA ARG A 46 6.40 16.33 -7.97
C ARG A 46 4.99 15.78 -7.75
N ARG A 47 4.58 14.76 -8.50
CA ARG A 47 3.26 14.10 -8.43
C ARG A 47 3.30 12.75 -7.72
N SER A 48 4.44 12.36 -7.15
CA SER A 48 4.58 11.06 -6.47
C SER A 48 3.56 10.88 -5.35
N PHE A 49 3.21 11.94 -4.62
CA PHE A 49 2.13 11.90 -3.63
C PHE A 49 0.80 11.45 -4.24
N TRP A 50 0.36 12.10 -5.33
CA TRP A 50 -0.93 11.80 -5.96
C TRP A 50 -0.94 10.44 -6.66
N GLN A 51 0.22 10.01 -7.17
CA GLN A 51 0.38 8.69 -7.73
C GLN A 51 0.22 7.60 -6.65
N GLY A 52 0.91 7.76 -5.52
CA GLY A 52 0.75 6.88 -4.36
C GLY A 52 -0.68 6.90 -3.83
N TYR A 53 -1.25 8.09 -3.68
CA TYR A 53 -2.62 8.28 -3.24
C TYR A 53 -3.62 7.52 -4.14
N LEU A 54 -3.45 7.59 -5.46
CA LEU A 54 -4.28 6.84 -6.40
C LEU A 54 -4.11 5.32 -6.23
N ALA A 55 -2.87 4.83 -6.08
CA ALA A 55 -2.62 3.41 -5.83
C ALA A 55 -3.31 2.94 -4.54
N GLY A 56 -3.19 3.71 -3.46
CA GLY A 56 -3.87 3.46 -2.19
C GLY A 56 -5.40 3.50 -2.33
N ALA A 57 -5.95 4.49 -3.03
CA ALA A 57 -7.38 4.62 -3.23
C ALA A 57 -7.96 3.41 -4.00
N VAL A 58 -7.27 2.95 -5.04
CA VAL A 58 -7.64 1.74 -5.78
C VAL A 58 -7.54 0.51 -4.89
N PHE A 59 -6.44 0.38 -4.13
CA PHE A 59 -6.22 -0.73 -3.22
C PHE A 59 -7.32 -0.85 -2.17
N PHE A 60 -7.51 0.19 -1.34
CA PHE A 60 -8.48 0.18 -0.25
C PHE A 60 -9.92 0.18 -0.77
N GLY A 61 -10.20 0.83 -1.92
CA GLY A 61 -11.53 0.80 -2.53
C GLY A 61 -11.94 -0.61 -2.97
N LEU A 62 -11.00 -1.42 -3.46
CA LEU A 62 -11.26 -2.80 -3.85
C LEU A 62 -11.28 -3.75 -2.65
N ASP A 63 -10.30 -3.64 -1.75
CA ASP A 63 -10.19 -4.54 -0.60
C ASP A 63 -11.35 -4.32 0.38
N LEU A 64 -11.65 -3.07 0.72
CA LEU A 64 -12.70 -2.73 1.68
C LEU A 64 -14.10 -2.62 1.06
N ARG A 65 -14.29 -3.07 -0.19
CA ARG A 65 -15.60 -3.07 -0.87
C ARG A 65 -16.69 -3.78 -0.06
N TRP A 66 -16.32 -4.76 0.76
CA TRP A 66 -17.23 -5.48 1.64
C TRP A 66 -17.91 -4.54 2.65
N GLY A 67 -17.30 -3.41 3.00
CA GLY A 67 -17.88 -2.40 3.88
C GLY A 67 -19.17 -1.77 3.31
N LEU A 68 -19.38 -1.82 1.99
CA LEU A 68 -20.64 -1.39 1.37
C LEU A 68 -21.85 -2.25 1.76
N THR A 69 -21.64 -3.46 2.31
CA THR A 69 -22.75 -4.27 2.86
C THR A 69 -23.44 -3.60 4.06
N LEU A 70 -22.78 -2.62 4.70
CA LEU A 70 -23.36 -1.83 5.79
C LEU A 70 -24.46 -0.87 5.32
N THR A 71 -24.63 -0.67 4.01
CA THR A 71 -25.74 0.12 3.44
C THR A 71 -27.11 -0.43 3.82
N ARG A 72 -27.21 -1.72 4.14
CA ARG A 72 -28.43 -2.35 4.67
C ARG A 72 -28.88 -1.76 6.02
N PHE A 73 -27.94 -1.17 6.77
CA PHE A 73 -28.20 -0.58 8.08
C PHE A 73 -28.30 0.95 8.00
N SER A 74 -27.50 1.59 7.13
CA SER A 74 -27.56 3.04 6.93
C SER A 74 -27.01 3.43 5.56
N PRO A 75 -27.70 4.30 4.79
CA PRO A 75 -27.17 4.82 3.53
C PRO A 75 -25.90 5.67 3.73
N LEU A 76 -25.64 6.16 4.95
CA LEU A 76 -24.42 6.88 5.31
C LEU A 76 -23.16 6.01 5.23
N ALA A 77 -23.30 4.68 5.09
CA ALA A 77 -22.17 3.79 4.84
C ALA A 77 -21.42 4.16 3.54
N VAL A 78 -22.11 4.63 2.49
CA VAL A 78 -21.43 5.01 1.22
C VAL A 78 -20.47 6.20 1.41
N PRO A 79 -20.91 7.38 1.89
CA PRO A 79 -19.99 8.48 2.15
C PRO A 79 -18.95 8.13 3.23
N GLY A 80 -19.31 7.33 4.24
CA GLY A 80 -18.35 6.83 5.22
C GLY A 80 -17.23 5.99 4.61
N MET A 81 -17.56 5.09 3.68
CA MET A 81 -16.58 4.29 2.95
C MET A 81 -15.70 5.15 2.04
N ILE A 82 -16.27 6.15 1.35
CA ILE A 82 -15.49 7.09 0.53
C ILE A 82 -14.49 7.85 1.40
N LEU A 83 -14.91 8.36 2.56
CA LEU A 83 -14.04 9.06 3.50
C LEU A 83 -12.96 8.13 4.07
N LEU A 84 -13.31 6.89 4.40
CA LEU A 84 -12.36 5.89 4.89
C LEU A 84 -11.28 5.59 3.85
N VAL A 85 -11.66 5.30 2.60
CA VAL A 85 -10.71 5.07 1.50
C VAL A 85 -9.84 6.29 1.27
N ALA A 86 -10.44 7.49 1.27
CA ALA A 86 -9.71 8.74 1.09
C ALA A 86 -8.68 8.99 2.21
N TYR A 87 -9.02 8.63 3.46
CA TYR A 87 -8.11 8.71 4.61
C TYR A 87 -6.97 7.69 4.51
N LEU A 88 -7.27 6.41 4.27
CA LEU A 88 -6.26 5.36 4.21
C LEU A 88 -5.29 5.57 3.02
N ALA A 89 -5.79 6.08 1.90
CA ALA A 89 -4.98 6.42 0.72
C ALA A 89 -3.90 7.49 1.01
N LEU A 90 -4.07 8.34 2.03
CA LEU A 90 -3.06 9.34 2.41
C LEU A 90 -1.72 8.68 2.77
N TYR A 91 -1.75 7.53 3.43
CA TYR A 91 -0.53 6.81 3.83
C TYR A 91 0.28 6.34 2.62
N PHE A 92 -0.38 5.89 1.55
CA PHE A 92 0.31 5.56 0.30
C PHE A 92 0.84 6.79 -0.44
N GLY A 93 0.13 7.92 -0.35
CA GLY A 93 0.61 9.19 -0.86
C GLY A 93 1.87 9.67 -0.13
N LEU A 94 1.87 9.63 1.20
CA LEU A 94 3.03 9.96 2.05
C LEU A 94 4.21 9.02 1.77
N PHE A 95 3.95 7.73 1.62
CA PHE A 95 4.95 6.74 1.27
C PHE A 95 5.64 7.05 -0.07
N SER A 96 4.84 7.30 -1.12
CA SER A 96 5.37 7.59 -2.46
C SER A 96 6.07 8.94 -2.53
N TRP A 97 5.61 9.92 -1.75
CA TRP A 97 6.27 11.21 -1.62
C TRP A 97 7.63 11.11 -0.90
N GLY A 98 7.67 10.43 0.24
CA GLY A 98 8.89 10.25 1.03
C GLY A 98 9.95 9.42 0.29
N THR A 99 9.55 8.33 -0.37
CA THR A 99 10.46 7.54 -1.22
C THR A 99 11.02 8.36 -2.36
N GLU A 100 10.20 9.14 -3.08
CA GLU A 100 10.68 10.02 -4.15
C GLU A 100 11.65 11.11 -3.64
N PHE A 101 11.39 11.67 -2.45
CA PHE A 101 12.28 12.64 -1.82
C PHE A 101 13.67 12.04 -1.58
N VAL A 102 13.73 10.85 -0.96
CA VAL A 102 15.00 10.14 -0.73
C VAL A 102 15.64 9.72 -2.04
N ARG A 103 14.86 9.25 -3.02
CA ARG A 103 15.36 8.85 -4.34
C ARG A 103 16.10 9.97 -5.05
N ARG A 104 15.55 11.19 -4.99
CA ARG A 104 16.18 12.39 -5.57
C ARG A 104 17.44 12.82 -4.84
N ARG A 105 17.51 12.61 -3.52
CA ARG A 105 18.58 13.15 -2.68
C ARG A 105 19.75 12.19 -2.50
N PHE A 106 19.47 10.89 -2.45
CA PHE A 106 20.41 9.82 -2.07
C PHE A 106 20.46 8.66 -3.07
N GLY A 107 19.60 8.66 -4.10
CA GLY A 107 19.57 7.65 -5.14
C GLY A 107 18.56 6.52 -4.91
N GLU A 108 18.46 5.65 -5.91
CA GLU A 108 17.42 4.62 -6.01
C GLU A 108 17.55 3.52 -4.96
N SER A 109 18.76 2.99 -4.77
CA SER A 109 19.04 1.94 -3.78
C SER A 109 18.68 2.39 -2.37
N TRP A 110 19.03 3.62 -1.98
CA TRP A 110 18.67 4.16 -0.66
C TRP A 110 17.17 4.33 -0.48
N ALA A 111 16.47 4.78 -1.53
CA ALA A 111 15.03 5.00 -1.47
C ALA A 111 14.23 3.71 -1.32
N PHE A 112 14.58 2.67 -2.07
CA PHE A 112 13.76 1.46 -2.15
C PHE A 112 14.26 0.31 -1.25
N LEU A 113 15.57 0.15 -1.03
CA LEU A 113 16.09 -0.96 -0.22
C LEU A 113 16.15 -0.63 1.28
N ALA A 114 16.47 0.62 1.63
CA ALA A 114 16.64 1.02 3.03
C ALA A 114 15.44 1.82 3.53
N PHE A 115 15.15 2.95 2.90
CA PHE A 115 14.15 3.88 3.40
C PHE A 115 12.72 3.42 3.14
N GLY A 116 12.45 2.79 1.99
CA GLY A 116 11.13 2.31 1.60
C GLY A 116 10.49 1.38 2.63
N PRO A 117 11.15 0.27 3.02
CA PRO A 117 10.65 -0.66 4.03
C PRO A 117 10.37 0.01 5.37
N LEU A 118 11.29 0.86 5.84
CA LEU A 118 11.15 1.59 7.10
C LEU A 118 9.98 2.57 7.06
N LEU A 119 9.88 3.36 5.98
CA LEU A 119 8.82 4.35 5.81
C LEU A 119 7.45 3.68 5.71
N PHE A 120 7.31 2.67 4.86
CA PHE A 120 6.03 1.99 4.67
C PHE A 120 5.55 1.35 5.97
N THR A 121 6.45 0.64 6.65
CA THR A 121 6.14 -0.03 7.92
C THR A 121 5.80 0.97 9.02
N GLY A 122 6.54 2.08 9.12
CA GLY A 122 6.25 3.15 10.07
C GLY A 122 4.90 3.82 9.81
N LEU A 123 4.53 4.02 8.54
CA LEU A 123 3.21 4.53 8.15
C LEU A 123 2.09 3.53 8.46
N GLU A 124 2.33 2.24 8.28
CA GLU A 124 1.37 1.17 8.62
C GLU A 124 1.15 1.09 10.15
N ILE A 125 2.23 1.16 10.94
CA ILE A 125 2.16 1.26 12.41
C ILE A 125 1.40 2.53 12.82
N LEU A 126 1.73 3.68 12.24
CA LEU A 126 1.05 4.95 12.55
C LEU A 126 -0.45 4.87 12.23
N ARG A 127 -0.81 4.24 11.10
CA ARG A 127 -2.20 4.01 10.69
C ARG A 127 -2.94 3.06 11.62
N ALA A 128 -2.25 2.09 12.21
CA ALA A 128 -2.82 1.12 13.14
C ALA A 128 -3.11 1.69 14.54
N HIS A 129 -2.55 2.86 14.90
CA HIS A 129 -2.65 3.42 16.25
C HIS A 129 -3.46 4.73 16.31
N GLY A 130 -3.97 5.04 17.51
CA GLY A 130 -4.72 6.26 17.80
C GLY A 130 -6.24 6.13 17.60
N PRO A 131 -7.01 7.22 17.82
CA PRO A 131 -8.48 7.18 17.80
C PRO A 131 -9.09 6.86 16.44
N LEU A 132 -8.35 7.07 15.35
CA LEU A 132 -8.72 6.75 13.97
C LEU A 132 -7.97 5.51 13.44
N GLY A 133 -7.34 4.75 14.35
CA GLY A 133 -6.50 3.62 14.00
C GLY A 133 -7.27 2.54 13.23
N SER A 134 -6.66 2.05 12.15
CA SER A 134 -7.19 0.96 11.33
C SER A 134 -6.05 0.07 10.85
N CYS A 135 -6.06 -1.19 11.26
CA CYS A 135 -5.14 -2.24 10.80
C CYS A 135 -5.67 -3.01 9.59
N PHE A 136 -6.82 -2.59 9.03
CA PHE A 136 -7.35 -3.24 7.84
C PHE A 136 -6.36 -3.09 6.68
N SER A 137 -6.21 -4.16 5.91
CA SER A 137 -5.39 -4.20 4.70
C SER A 137 -3.88 -3.98 4.92
N ASP A 138 -3.36 -4.24 6.13
CA ASP A 138 -1.91 -4.30 6.37
C ASP A 138 -1.27 -5.37 5.46
N LEU A 139 -0.09 -5.07 4.89
CA LEU A 139 0.44 -5.92 3.80
C LEU A 139 0.73 -7.36 4.21
N TYR A 140 1.17 -7.59 5.45
CA TYR A 140 1.43 -8.94 5.96
C TYR A 140 0.16 -9.83 5.95
N LEU A 141 -1.04 -9.25 5.99
CA LEU A 141 -2.30 -10.00 5.93
C LEU A 141 -2.49 -10.69 4.59
N GLY A 142 -1.86 -10.22 3.51
CA GLY A 142 -1.91 -10.91 2.23
C GLY A 142 -1.30 -12.32 2.26
N LEU A 143 -0.46 -12.61 3.26
CA LEU A 143 0.20 -13.90 3.44
C LEU A 143 -0.55 -14.85 4.40
N TYR A 144 -1.78 -14.52 4.82
CA TYR A 144 -2.53 -15.30 5.82
C TYR A 144 -2.71 -16.78 5.47
N ARG A 145 -2.72 -17.13 4.17
CA ARG A 145 -2.83 -18.52 3.68
C ARG A 145 -1.50 -19.23 3.48
N PHE A 146 -0.38 -18.56 3.75
CA PHE A 146 0.97 -19.05 3.51
C PHE A 146 1.76 -19.07 4.82
N PRO A 147 1.52 -20.06 5.71
CA PRO A 147 2.19 -20.16 7.00
C PRO A 147 3.71 -20.06 6.89
N SER A 148 4.32 -20.72 5.90
CA SER A 148 5.77 -20.66 5.68
C SER A 148 6.32 -19.26 5.43
N LEU A 149 5.52 -18.36 4.85
CA LEU A 149 5.91 -16.98 4.55
C LEU A 149 5.58 -16.01 5.69
N ILE A 150 4.46 -16.22 6.40
CA ILE A 150 4.03 -15.33 7.48
C ILE A 150 4.61 -15.73 8.86
N GLN A 151 5.08 -16.96 9.05
CA GLN A 151 5.56 -17.50 10.33
C GLN A 151 6.71 -16.69 10.93
N GLY A 152 7.54 -16.03 10.11
CA GLY A 152 8.58 -15.13 10.60
C GLY A 152 8.05 -14.01 11.51
N ALA A 153 6.76 -13.69 11.42
CA ALA A 153 6.09 -12.75 12.32
C ALA A 153 6.20 -13.15 13.81
N SER A 154 6.44 -14.43 14.13
CA SER A 154 6.67 -14.86 15.51
C SER A 154 7.98 -14.37 16.10
N ILE A 155 8.92 -13.91 15.26
CA ILE A 155 10.25 -13.43 15.65
C ILE A 155 10.31 -11.90 15.55
N VAL A 156 9.92 -11.36 14.39
CA VAL A 156 10.07 -9.93 14.06
C VAL A 156 8.77 -9.13 14.16
N GLY A 157 7.66 -9.79 14.50
CA GLY A 157 6.32 -9.20 14.47
C GLY A 157 5.74 -9.09 13.05
N PRO A 158 4.43 -8.79 12.93
CA PRO A 158 3.74 -8.73 11.64
C PRO A 158 4.30 -7.62 10.72
N TRP A 159 4.64 -6.47 11.29
CA TRP A 159 5.24 -5.35 10.56
C TRP A 159 6.66 -5.64 10.04
N GLY A 160 7.40 -6.57 10.66
CA GLY A 160 8.65 -7.06 10.10
C GLY A 160 8.45 -7.82 8.78
N ILE A 161 7.30 -8.50 8.64
CA ILE A 161 6.91 -9.13 7.37
C ILE A 161 6.52 -8.06 6.33
N THR A 162 5.77 -7.02 6.72
CA THR A 162 5.51 -5.87 5.84
C THR A 162 6.82 -5.25 5.33
N ALA A 163 7.81 -5.02 6.21
CA ALA A 163 9.11 -4.50 5.81
C ALA A 163 9.81 -5.40 4.77
N ALA A 164 9.80 -6.72 5.00
CA ALA A 164 10.38 -7.68 4.06
C ALA A 164 9.65 -7.69 2.69
N ILE A 165 8.32 -7.59 2.69
CA ILE A 165 7.52 -7.49 1.45
C ILE A 165 7.92 -6.24 0.65
N VAL A 166 7.99 -5.08 1.31
CA VAL A 166 8.33 -3.82 0.65
C VAL A 166 9.78 -3.83 0.16
N PHE A 167 10.70 -4.45 0.92
CA PHE A 167 12.10 -4.64 0.51
C PHE A 167 12.19 -5.44 -0.80
N VAL A 168 11.48 -6.57 -0.90
CA VAL A 168 11.48 -7.41 -2.11
C VAL A 168 10.92 -6.67 -3.32
N ASN A 169 9.90 -5.81 -3.14
CA ASN A 169 9.38 -5.00 -4.24
C ASN A 169 10.41 -3.95 -4.74
N GLY A 170 11.34 -3.53 -3.88
CA GLY A 170 12.34 -2.50 -4.16
C GLY A 170 13.71 -3.02 -4.62
N ALA A 171 13.90 -4.34 -4.64
CA ALA A 171 15.15 -5.04 -4.99
C ALA A 171 15.15 -5.54 -6.43
#